data_AF-A0A9Q1IYI4-F1
#
_entry.id   AF-A0A9Q1IYI4-F1
#
_cell.length_a   1.000
_cell.length_b   1.000
_cell.length_c   1.000
_cell.angle_alpha   90.00
_cell.angle_beta   90.00
_cell.angle_gamma   90.00
#
_symmetry.space_group_name_H-M   'P 1'
#
loop_
_entity.id
_entity.type
_entity.pdbx_description
1 polymer ?
#
loop_
_entity_poly.entity_id
_entity_poly.type
_entity_poly.pdbx_seq_one_letter_code
_entity_poly.pdbx_strand_id
1 'polypeptide(L)'
;MPQLNGRTVKMELDTVKKNGTVRVCGDFKVTINPVLKAEQYPLPRIEDILSGGQQFTKVNLGEAYLQMEMQDDSKVFLTINTLKGLYHYNRLVFGVASASDIWQCAMDQVLQGVPGTQCYLDDIIETGANDEEHLENLQKLLKRLEDYGL
;
A
#
# COMPACT_ATOMS: atom_id res chain seq x y z
N MET A 1 -20.57 15.03 12.53
CA MET A 1 -19.99 14.41 11.31
C MET A 1 -19.53 15.52 10.39
N PRO A 2 -18.30 15.50 9.85
CA PRO A 2 -17.86 16.50 8.89
C PRO A 2 -18.69 16.35 7.62
N GLN A 3 -19.40 17.39 7.22
CA GLN A 3 -20.16 17.40 5.98
C GLN A 3 -19.16 17.54 4.83
N LEU A 4 -18.98 16.49 4.03
CA LEU A 4 -18.37 16.60 2.71
C LEU A 4 -19.29 17.53 1.89
N ASN A 5 -18.86 18.78 1.69
CA ASN A 5 -19.59 19.89 1.05
C ASN A 5 -20.04 19.58 -0.40
N GLY A 6 -20.98 18.66 -0.60
CA GLY A 6 -21.59 18.36 -1.90
C GLY A 6 -20.63 17.89 -3.00
N ARG A 7 -19.38 17.54 -2.67
CA ARG A 7 -18.37 17.09 -3.63
C ARG A 7 -18.34 15.57 -3.66
N THR A 8 -18.90 15.01 -4.72
CA THR A 8 -18.87 13.58 -5.00
C THR A 8 -17.50 13.19 -5.59
N VAL A 9 -16.91 12.09 -5.12
CA VAL A 9 -15.71 11.52 -5.73
C VAL A 9 -16.08 11.00 -7.12
N LYS A 10 -15.41 11.52 -8.15
CA LYS A 10 -15.58 11.03 -9.52
C LYS A 10 -14.81 9.73 -9.65
N MET A 11 -15.47 8.73 -10.23
CA MET A 11 -14.78 7.55 -10.74
C MET A 11 -13.98 7.96 -11.98
N GLU A 12 -12.70 7.66 -11.98
CA GLU A 12 -11.80 7.83 -13.11
C GLU A 12 -11.30 6.45 -13.57
N LEU A 13 -11.11 6.33 -14.89
CA LEU A 13 -10.48 5.17 -15.50
C LEU A 13 -9.01 5.50 -15.69
N ASP A 14 -8.20 5.09 -14.72
CA ASP A 14 -6.85 5.63 -14.54
C ASP A 14 -5.87 5.07 -15.58
N THR A 15 -6.12 3.87 -16.12
CA THR A 15 -5.36 3.34 -17.28
C THR A 15 -5.88 1.98 -17.77
N VAL A 16 -5.76 1.73 -19.07
CA VAL A 16 -5.76 0.38 -19.64
C VAL A 16 -4.37 -0.21 -19.45
N LYS A 17 -4.23 -1.23 -18.60
CA LYS A 17 -2.98 -1.99 -18.46
C LYS A 17 -2.59 -2.58 -19.84
N LYS A 18 -1.31 -2.88 -20.05
CA LYS A 18 -0.81 -3.52 -21.30
C LYS A 18 -1.56 -4.81 -21.68
N ASN A 19 -2.15 -5.50 -20.70
CA ASN A 19 -2.96 -6.70 -20.89
C ASN A 19 -4.44 -6.42 -21.20
N GLY A 20 -4.83 -5.17 -21.47
CA GLY A 20 -6.20 -4.77 -21.79
C GLY A 20 -7.14 -4.61 -20.59
N THR A 21 -6.68 -4.87 -19.36
CA THR A 21 -7.52 -4.69 -18.16
C THR A 21 -7.59 -3.22 -17.75
N VAL A 22 -8.75 -2.79 -17.27
CA VAL A 22 -9.01 -1.41 -16.85
C VAL A 22 -8.89 -1.31 -15.33
N ARG A 23 -8.16 -0.30 -14.84
CA ARG A 23 -8.15 0.07 -13.42
C ARG A 23 -9.21 1.14 -13.15
N VAL A 24 -10.06 0.88 -12.16
CA VAL A 24 -11.05 1.83 -11.67
C VAL A 24 -10.50 2.52 -10.43
N CYS A 25 -10.27 3.83 -10.51
CA CYS A 25 -9.74 4.64 -9.41
C CYS A 25 -10.73 5.75 -9.04
N GLY A 26 -10.77 6.12 -7.77
CA GLY A 26 -11.50 7.31 -7.32
C GLY A 26 -10.57 8.53 -7.30
N ASP A 27 -11.03 9.67 -7.82
CA ASP A 27 -10.32 10.94 -7.63
C ASP A 27 -10.66 11.57 -6.28
N PHE A 28 -9.79 11.31 -5.29
CA PHE A 28 -9.93 11.81 -3.93
C PHE A 28 -9.30 13.20 -3.70
N LYS A 29 -8.70 13.80 -4.74
CA LYS A 29 -7.91 15.05 -4.62
C LYS A 29 -8.72 16.24 -4.12
N VAL A 30 -9.98 16.35 -4.54
CA VAL A 30 -10.85 17.50 -4.21
C VAL A 30 -11.88 17.20 -3.10
N THR A 31 -11.87 15.97 -2.57
CA THR A 31 -12.86 15.46 -1.62
C THR A 31 -12.22 15.24 -0.25
N ILE A 32 -11.70 14.05 0.03
CA ILE A 32 -11.20 13.66 1.34
C ILE A 32 -9.77 14.14 1.57
N ASN A 33 -8.90 14.14 0.55
CA ASN A 33 -7.48 14.46 0.73
C ASN A 33 -7.23 15.84 1.37
N PRO A 34 -7.97 16.93 1.02
CA PRO A 34 -7.75 18.24 1.63
C PRO A 34 -8.18 18.36 3.10
N VAL A 35 -9.04 17.45 3.58
CA VAL A 35 -9.60 17.49 4.95
C VAL A 35 -9.09 16.34 5.82
N LEU A 36 -8.35 15.42 5.23
CA LEU A 36 -7.79 14.26 5.91
C LEU A 36 -6.61 14.71 6.78
N LYS A 37 -6.63 14.31 8.05
CA LYS A 37 -5.50 14.50 8.95
C LYS A 37 -4.52 13.35 8.74
N ALA A 38 -3.70 13.46 7.70
CA ALA A 38 -2.65 12.48 7.43
C ALA A 38 -1.48 12.75 8.37
N GLU A 39 -1.16 11.77 9.22
CA GLU A 39 0.13 11.73 9.89
C GLU A 39 1.16 11.17 8.92
N GLN A 40 2.32 11.82 8.83
CA GLN A 40 3.42 11.32 8.01
C GLN A 40 4.10 10.18 8.75
N TYR A 41 4.22 9.03 8.09
CA TYR A 41 5.00 7.92 8.60
C TYR A 41 6.41 7.96 8.00
N PRO A 42 7.48 7.84 8.80
CA PRO A 42 8.84 7.98 8.30
C PRO A 42 9.17 6.85 7.32
N LEU A 43 9.59 7.23 6.11
CA LEU A 43 10.14 6.28 5.15
C LEU A 43 11.61 5.97 5.50
N PRO A 44 12.03 4.70 5.38
CA PRO A 44 13.44 4.35 5.54
C PRO A 44 14.29 5.02 4.46
N ARG A 45 15.53 5.40 4.79
CA ARG A 45 16.46 5.92 3.80
C ARG A 45 16.94 4.77 2.93
N ILE A 46 17.01 5.01 1.62
CA ILE A 46 17.50 4.00 0.67
C ILE A 46 18.91 3.52 1.04
N GLU A 47 19.77 4.41 1.53
CA GLU A 47 21.12 4.06 2.00
C GLU A 47 21.09 3.02 3.13
N ASP A 48 20.16 3.15 4.07
CA ASP A 48 20.03 2.23 5.20
C ASP A 48 19.54 0.85 4.71
N ILE A 49 18.59 0.83 3.75
CA ILE A 49 18.07 -0.40 3.13
C ILE A 49 19.18 -1.16 2.41
N LEU A 50 20.05 -0.44 1.70
CA LEU A 50 21.10 -1.04 0.87
C LEU A 50 22.40 -1.31 1.63
N SER A 51 22.51 -0.85 2.88
CA SER A 51 23.76 -0.94 3.64
C SER A 51 24.09 -2.39 4.04
N GLY A 52 25.34 -2.79 3.82
CA GLY A 52 25.87 -4.09 4.26
C GLY A 52 25.45 -5.31 3.42
N GLY A 53 24.49 -5.15 2.52
CA GLY A 53 24.06 -6.17 1.58
C GLY A 53 24.98 -6.34 0.37
N GLN A 54 25.18 -7.59 -0.07
CA GLN A 54 25.83 -7.88 -1.36
C GLN A 54 24.83 -8.39 -2.41
N GLN A 55 23.78 -9.08 -1.95
CA GLN A 55 22.69 -9.56 -2.78
C GLN A 55 21.38 -8.86 -2.40
N PHE A 56 20.52 -8.64 -3.40
CA PHE A 56 19.26 -7.95 -3.21
C PHE A 56 18.15 -8.62 -4.00
N THR A 57 17.03 -8.87 -3.34
CA THR A 57 15.79 -9.33 -3.96
C THR A 57 14.73 -8.28 -3.71
N LYS A 58 14.02 -7.92 -4.79
CA LYS A 58 12.87 -7.02 -4.74
C LYS A 58 11.61 -7.86 -4.89
N VAL A 59 10.78 -7.87 -3.86
CA VAL A 59 9.46 -8.50 -3.85
C VAL A 59 8.39 -7.41 -4.01
N ASN A 60 7.51 -7.57 -4.98
CA ASN A 60 6.39 -6.64 -5.21
C ASN A 60 5.08 -7.34 -4.86
N LEU A 61 4.29 -6.70 -3.99
CA LEU A 61 2.98 -7.18 -3.58
C LEU A 61 1.91 -6.76 -4.60
N GLY A 62 1.29 -7.76 -5.22
CA GLY A 62 0.20 -7.54 -6.18
C GLY A 62 -0.96 -6.79 -5.53
N GLU A 63 -1.27 -5.60 -6.08
CA GLU A 63 -2.36 -4.75 -5.59
C GLU A 63 -2.25 -4.41 -4.08
N ALA A 64 -1.02 -4.24 -3.58
CA ALA A 64 -0.64 -3.94 -2.18
C ALA A 64 -1.74 -3.29 -1.31
N TYR A 65 -2.12 -2.04 -1.58
CA TYR A 65 -3.10 -1.32 -0.74
C TYR A 65 -4.46 -2.03 -0.63
N LEU A 66 -4.90 -2.73 -1.69
CA LEU A 66 -6.15 -3.49 -1.66
C LEU A 66 -6.07 -4.70 -0.72
N GLN A 67 -4.90 -5.12 -0.27
CA GLN A 67 -4.77 -6.21 0.71
C GLN A 67 -5.25 -5.78 2.11
N MET A 68 -5.27 -4.48 2.41
CA MET A 68 -5.71 -3.94 3.70
C MET A 68 -7.21 -3.59 3.71
N GLU A 69 -7.95 -4.16 4.66
CA GLU A 69 -9.37 -3.83 4.86
C GLU A 69 -9.55 -2.51 5.61
N MET A 70 -10.56 -1.74 5.18
CA MET A 70 -10.94 -0.49 5.83
C MET A 70 -11.91 -0.76 6.98
N GLN A 71 -11.80 0.05 8.04
CA GLN A 71 -12.80 0.07 9.11
C GLN A 71 -14.17 0.50 8.57
N ASP A 72 -15.24 -0.08 9.11
CA ASP A 72 -16.61 0.10 8.60
C ASP A 72 -17.06 1.57 8.59
N ASP A 73 -16.67 2.34 9.60
CA ASP A 73 -16.98 3.77 9.71
C ASP A 73 -16.21 4.63 8.68
N SER A 74 -15.08 4.13 8.19
CA SER A 74 -14.18 4.83 7.29
C SER A 74 -14.50 4.58 5.81
N LYS A 75 -15.16 3.45 5.50
CA LYS A 75 -15.56 3.07 4.13
C LYS A 75 -16.38 4.16 3.43
N VAL A 76 -17.27 4.84 4.15
CA VAL A 76 -18.13 5.89 3.59
C VAL A 76 -17.34 7.04 2.94
N PHE A 77 -16.14 7.35 3.44
CA PHE A 77 -15.26 8.38 2.89
C PHE A 77 -14.63 7.96 1.55
N LEU A 78 -14.62 6.67 1.24
CA LEU A 78 -14.14 6.10 -0.01
C LEU A 78 -15.27 5.89 -1.04
N THR A 79 -16.39 6.61 -0.91
CA THR A 79 -17.53 6.50 -1.81
C THR A 79 -17.22 7.14 -3.17
N ILE A 80 -17.31 6.37 -4.25
CA ILE A 80 -17.25 6.80 -5.64
C ILE A 80 -18.63 6.83 -6.30
N ASN A 81 -18.80 7.72 -7.26
CA ASN A 81 -19.99 7.74 -8.11
C ASN A 81 -19.73 7.04 -9.44
N THR A 82 -20.59 6.08 -9.75
CA THR A 82 -20.55 5.28 -10.98
C THR A 82 -21.86 5.43 -11.75
N LEU A 83 -21.86 5.01 -13.02
CA LEU A 83 -23.09 4.95 -13.83
C LEU A 83 -24.18 4.04 -13.23
N LYS A 84 -23.82 3.14 -12.30
CA LYS A 84 -24.72 2.20 -11.63
C LYS A 84 -25.10 2.65 -10.21
N GLY A 85 -24.74 3.86 -9.81
CA GLY A 85 -24.99 4.40 -8.48
C GLY A 85 -23.71 4.61 -7.65
N LEU A 86 -23.91 4.84 -6.36
CA LEU A 86 -22.85 5.10 -5.39
C LEU A 86 -22.32 3.78 -4.83
N TYR A 87 -21.00 3.62 -4.83
CA TYR A 87 -20.31 2.48 -4.24
C TYR A 87 -19.16 3.00 -3.39
N HIS A 88 -18.81 2.30 -2.32
CA HIS A 88 -17.60 2.58 -1.57
C HIS A 88 -16.64 1.40 -1.62
N TYR A 89 -15.35 1.69 -1.52
CA TYR A 89 -14.35 0.65 -1.37
C TYR A 89 -14.40 0.03 0.03
N ASN A 90 -14.15 -1.27 0.13
CA ASN A 90 -14.04 -1.99 1.41
C ASN A 90 -12.58 -2.10 1.89
N ARG A 91 -11.64 -1.74 1.03
CA ARG A 91 -10.18 -1.89 1.20
C ARG A 91 -9.49 -0.57 0.93
N LEU A 92 -8.29 -0.40 1.43
CA LEU A 92 -7.50 0.82 1.21
C LEU A 92 -7.19 0.96 -0.29
N VAL A 93 -7.30 2.17 -0.82
CA VAL A 93 -7.16 2.41 -2.26
C VAL A 93 -6.11 3.46 -2.57
N PHE A 94 -5.52 3.32 -3.75
CA PHE A 94 -4.69 4.34 -4.36
C PHE A 94 -5.46 5.65 -4.53
N GLY A 95 -4.75 6.78 -4.46
CA GLY A 95 -5.31 8.12 -4.59
C GLY A 95 -5.70 8.77 -3.26
N VAL A 96 -5.82 8.01 -2.17
CA VAL A 96 -5.97 8.56 -0.80
C VAL A 96 -4.61 9.04 -0.30
N ALA A 97 -4.55 10.29 0.17
CA ALA A 97 -3.29 10.94 0.52
C ALA A 97 -2.48 10.20 1.61
N SER A 98 -3.15 9.58 2.59
CA SER A 98 -2.50 8.84 3.68
C SER A 98 -2.30 7.35 3.41
N ALA A 99 -2.67 6.83 2.22
CA ALA A 99 -2.64 5.40 1.97
C ALA A 99 -1.23 4.81 2.06
N SER A 100 -0.22 5.52 1.53
CA SER A 100 1.18 5.10 1.60
C SER A 100 1.70 5.03 3.03
N ASP A 101 1.36 6.02 3.86
CA ASP A 101 1.82 6.07 5.25
C ASP A 101 1.20 4.94 6.09
N ILE A 102 -0.12 4.72 5.91
CA ILE A 102 -0.84 3.63 6.58
C ILE A 102 -0.26 2.27 6.15
N TRP A 103 -0.01 2.09 4.85
CA TRP A 103 0.57 0.86 4.31
C TRP A 103 1.99 0.62 4.83
N GLN A 104 2.86 1.63 4.79
CA GLN A 104 4.22 1.53 5.29
C GLN A 104 4.23 1.15 6.78
N CYS A 105 3.40 1.80 7.60
CA CYS A 105 3.29 1.50 9.02
C CYS A 105 2.84 0.05 9.29
N ALA A 106 1.91 -0.46 8.50
CA ALA A 106 1.47 -1.85 8.62
C ALA A 106 2.55 -2.84 8.18
N MET A 107 3.22 -2.57 7.05
CA MET A 107 4.27 -3.45 6.54
C MET A 107 5.50 -3.51 7.45
N ASP A 108 5.88 -2.40 8.07
CA ASP A 108 6.96 -2.39 9.07
C ASP A 108 6.62 -3.29 10.28
N GLN A 109 5.35 -3.31 10.70
CA GLN A 109 4.88 -4.23 11.76
C GLN A 109 4.90 -5.69 11.29
N VAL A 110 4.46 -5.97 10.07
CA VAL A 110 4.47 -7.33 9.49
C VAL A 110 5.89 -7.86 9.34
N LEU A 111 6.84 -7.02 8.89
CA LEU A 111 8.23 -7.40 8.66
C LEU A 111 9.08 -7.37 9.93
N GLN A 112 8.53 -6.94 11.06
CA GLN A 112 9.27 -6.84 12.31
C GLN A 112 9.91 -8.18 12.68
N GLY A 113 11.24 -8.15 12.90
CA GLY A 113 12.02 -9.32 13.26
C GLY A 113 12.37 -10.26 12.11
N VAL A 114 12.07 -9.89 10.85
CA VAL A 114 12.65 -10.56 9.68
C VAL A 114 13.98 -9.85 9.34
N PRO A 115 15.12 -10.55 9.41
CA PRO A 115 16.43 -9.94 9.15
C PRO A 115 16.59 -9.57 7.68
N GLY A 116 17.30 -8.47 7.42
CA GLY A 116 17.66 -8.06 6.06
C GLY A 116 16.49 -7.60 5.19
N THR A 117 15.30 -7.39 5.76
CA THR A 117 14.11 -6.97 5.00
C THR A 117 13.66 -5.58 5.38
N GLN A 118 13.34 -4.76 4.39
CA GLN A 118 12.72 -3.45 4.61
C GLN A 118 11.64 -3.20 3.56
N CYS A 119 10.48 -2.70 4.00
CA CYS A 119 9.45 -2.21 3.10
C CYS A 119 9.76 -0.77 2.68
N TYR A 120 9.57 -0.46 1.41
CA TYR A 120 9.58 0.88 0.85
C TYR A 120 8.35 1.03 -0.04
N LEU A 121 7.28 1.63 0.50
CA LEU A 121 5.99 1.76 -0.17
C LEU A 121 5.41 0.39 -0.59
N ASP A 122 5.20 0.16 -1.88
CA ASP A 122 4.66 -1.08 -2.44
C ASP A 122 5.70 -2.18 -2.65
N ASP A 123 6.98 -1.87 -2.45
CA ASP A 123 8.08 -2.78 -2.66
C ASP A 123 8.68 -3.25 -1.32
N ILE A 124 9.02 -4.52 -1.24
CA ILE A 124 9.83 -5.08 -0.15
C ILE A 124 11.20 -5.41 -0.72
N ILE A 125 12.23 -4.89 -0.07
CA ILE A 125 13.62 -5.16 -0.42
C ILE A 125 14.17 -6.09 0.65
N GLU A 126 14.73 -7.21 0.20
CA GLU A 126 15.45 -8.16 1.03
C GLU A 126 16.91 -8.21 0.61
N THR A 127 17.80 -8.34 1.60
CA THR A 127 19.24 -8.39 1.40
C THR A 127 19.96 -9.37 2.34
N GLY A 128 21.12 -9.86 1.88
CA GLY A 128 22.08 -10.65 2.66
C GLY A 128 23.52 -10.34 2.26
N ALA A 129 24.48 -10.62 3.16
CA ALA A 129 25.90 -10.37 2.90
C ALA A 129 26.54 -11.41 1.98
N ASN A 130 25.88 -12.56 1.78
CA ASN A 130 26.26 -13.62 0.86
C ASN A 130 25.00 -14.38 0.40
N ASP A 131 25.17 -15.28 -0.58
CA ASP A 131 24.04 -16.01 -1.21
C ASP A 131 23.27 -16.91 -0.22
N GLU A 132 23.95 -17.49 0.78
CA GLU A 132 23.34 -18.41 1.74
C GLU A 132 22.45 -17.65 2.74
N GLU A 133 22.96 -16.55 3.30
CA GLU A 133 22.21 -15.64 4.16
C GLU A 133 21.04 -14.99 3.41
N HIS A 134 21.27 -14.55 2.17
CA HIS A 134 20.23 -13.96 1.32
C HIS A 134 19.07 -14.93 1.11
N LEU A 135 19.36 -16.19 0.77
CA LEU A 135 18.32 -17.19 0.55
C LEU A 135 17.56 -17.53 1.84
N GLU A 136 18.25 -17.57 2.98
CA GLU A 136 17.62 -17.78 4.29
C GLU A 136 16.69 -16.62 4.67
N ASN A 137 17.12 -15.37 4.46
CA ASN A 137 16.32 -14.17 4.71
C ASN A 137 15.10 -14.12 3.79
N LEU A 138 15.28 -14.44 2.50
CA LEU A 138 14.19 -14.52 1.54
C LEU A 138 13.15 -15.59 1.93
N GLN A 139 13.59 -16.77 2.39
CA GLN A 139 12.66 -17.79 2.87
C GLN A 139 11.87 -17.33 4.09
N LYS A 140 12.51 -16.66 5.05
CA LYS A 140 11.83 -16.07 6.21
C LYS A 140 10.83 -14.99 5.80
N LEU A 141 11.20 -14.14 4.83
CA LEU A 141 10.32 -13.13 4.27
C LEU A 141 9.08 -13.76 3.65
N LEU A 142 9.26 -14.70 2.72
CA LEU A 142 8.14 -15.33 2.01
C LEU A 142 7.20 -16.05 2.99
N LYS A 143 7.76 -16.75 3.99
CA LYS A 143 6.97 -17.38 5.04
C LYS A 143 6.20 -16.34 5.88
N ARG A 144 6.83 -15.22 6.21
CA ARG A 144 6.16 -14.14 6.97
C ARG A 144 4.98 -13.56 6.18
N LEU A 145 5.14 -13.35 4.88
CA LEU A 145 4.05 -12.87 4.02
C LEU A 145 2.91 -13.89 3.98
N GLU A 146 3.23 -15.18 3.81
CA GLU A 146 2.25 -16.27 3.83
C GLU A 146 1.48 -16.34 5.17
N ASP A 147 2.18 -16.22 6.31
CA ASP A 147 1.56 -16.24 7.65
C ASP A 147 0.55 -15.08 7.84
N TYR A 148 0.73 -13.96 7.15
CA TYR A 148 -0.16 -12.79 7.17
C TYR A 148 -1.14 -12.75 5.99
N GLY A 149 -1.11 -13.75 5.10
CA GLY A 149 -1.99 -13.84 3.94
C GLY A 149 -1.69 -12.83 2.83
N LEU A 150 -0.43 -12.39 2.70
CA LEU A 150 0.06 -11.44 1.70
C LEU A 150 0.79 -12.13 0.55
#